data_AF-A0A519RQP3-F1
#
_entry.id   AF-A0A519RQP3-F1
#
_cell.length_a   1.000
_cell.length_b   1.000
_cell.length_c   1.000
_cell.angle_alpha   90.00
_cell.angle_beta   90.00
_cell.angle_gamma   90.00
#
_symmetry.space_group_name_H-M   'P 1'
#
loop_
_entity.id
_entity.type
_entity.pdbx_description
1 polymer ?
#
loop_
_entity_poly.entity_id
_entity_poly.type
_entity_poly.pdbx_seq_one_letter_code
_entity_poly.pdbx_strand_id
1 'polypeptide(L)' 'DTDQKIVNDYGVWAEKNMYGKKYMGTVRTTFIIDGEGKISHIVKKVDTKNATQQVLDLINN' A
#
# COMPACT_ATOMS: atom_id res chain seq x y z
N ASP A 1 -3.99 -11.44 -10.04
CA ASP A 1 -4.82 -10.42 -10.69
C ASP A 1 -4.18 -10.08 -12.02
N THR A 2 -4.71 -10.62 -13.12
CA THR A 2 -4.16 -10.43 -14.48
C THR A 2 -4.50 -9.06 -15.04
N ASP A 3 -5.59 -8.46 -14.57
CA ASP A 3 -6.16 -7.24 -15.15
C ASP A 3 -5.69 -5.99 -14.40
N GLN A 4 -4.92 -6.17 -13.32
CA GLN A 4 -4.36 -5.10 -12.48
C GLN A 4 -5.43 -4.12 -11.95
N LYS A 5 -6.71 -4.49 -11.96
CA LYS A 5 -7.81 -3.58 -11.65
C LYS A 5 -7.66 -3.04 -10.24
N ILE A 6 -7.36 -3.90 -9.27
CA ILE A 6 -7.22 -3.50 -7.86
C ILE A 6 -6.05 -2.53 -7.67
N VAL A 7 -4.89 -2.79 -8.28
CA VAL A 7 -3.71 -1.93 -8.10
C VAL A 7 -3.87 -0.56 -8.77
N ASN A 8 -4.67 -0.49 -9.83
CA ASN A 8 -5.05 0.77 -10.48
C ASN A 8 -6.09 1.52 -9.66
N ASP A 9 -7.16 0.85 -9.21
CA ASP A 9 -8.22 1.46 -8.39
C ASP A 9 -7.67 2.04 -7.08
N TYR A 10 -6.72 1.34 -6.45
CA TYR A 10 -6.05 1.80 -5.22
C TYR A 10 -4.88 2.75 -5.48
N GLY A 11 -4.57 3.06 -6.75
CA GLY A 11 -3.51 4.00 -7.12
C GLY A 11 -2.10 3.57 -6.70
N VAL A 12 -1.86 2.26 -6.57
CA VAL A 12 -0.54 1.71 -6.17
C VAL A 12 0.30 1.25 -7.36
N TRP A 13 -0.23 1.32 -8.58
CA TRP A 13 0.53 1.09 -9.80
C TRP A 13 1.34 2.34 -10.16
N ALA A 14 2.66 2.30 -9.96
CA ALA A 14 3.52 3.46 -10.20
C ALA A 14 4.84 3.10 -10.89
N GLU A 15 5.46 4.11 -11.50
CA GLU A 15 6.81 4.00 -12.05
C GLU A 15 7.83 3.89 -10.92
N LYS A 16 8.67 2.86 -10.97
CA LYS A 16 9.83 2.67 -10.12
C LYS A 16 11.09 2.83 -10.95
N ASN A 17 12.04 3.61 -10.45
CA ASN A 17 13.37 3.68 -11.01
C ASN A 17 14.30 2.81 -10.16
N MET A 18 14.78 1.72 -10.73
CA MET A 18 15.80 0.87 -10.10
C MET A 18 17.02 0.83 -11.00
N TYR A 19 18.14 1.34 -10.49
CA TYR A 19 19.43 1.33 -11.16
C TYR A 19 19.38 1.95 -12.58
N GLY A 20 18.71 3.09 -12.71
CA GLY A 20 18.60 3.82 -13.98
C GLY A 20 17.61 3.23 -14.98
N LYS A 21 16.94 2.12 -14.62
CA LYS A 21 15.88 1.51 -15.43
C LYS A 21 14.52 1.79 -14.82
N LYS A 22 13.59 2.26 -15.66
CA LYS A 22 12.21 2.55 -15.30
C LYS A 22 11.35 1.32 -15.52
N TYR A 23 10.60 0.94 -14.51
CA TYR A 23 9.65 -0.17 -14.57
C TYR A 23 8.37 0.21 -13.87
N MET A 24 7.24 -0.16 -14.44
CA MET A 24 5.97 -0.08 -13.72
C MET A 24 5.87 -1.24 -12.73
N GLY A 25 5.41 -0.96 -11.53
CA GLY A 25 5.24 -1.99 -10.51
C GLY A 25 4.38 -1.53 -9.35
N THR A 26 3.78 -2.50 -8.67
CA THR A 26 2.98 -2.24 -7.48
C THR A 26 3.84 -1.68 -6.35
N VAL A 27 3.53 -0.49 -5.87
CA VAL A 27 4.14 0.10 -4.67
C VAL A 27 3.52 -0.58 -3.45
N ARG A 28 4.37 -1.06 -2.54
CA ARG A 28 3.90 -1.67 -1.29
C ARG A 28 3.19 -0.60 -0.47
N THR A 29 1.90 -0.78 -0.22
CA THR A 29 1.08 0.14 0.55
C THR A 29 0.07 -0.67 1.35
N THR A 30 -0.12 -0.33 2.61
CA THR A 30 -1.14 -0.95 3.46
C THR A 30 -2.31 0.02 3.59
N PHE A 31 -3.53 -0.48 3.42
CA PHE A 31 -4.76 0.27 3.62
C PHE A 31 -5.48 -0.32 4.82
N ILE A 32 -5.91 0.52 5.75
CA ILE A 32 -6.79 0.13 6.86
C ILE A 32 -8.19 0.61 6.48
N ILE A 33 -9.15 -0.32 6.48
CA ILE A 33 -10.54 -0.06 6.09
C ILE A 33 -11.42 -0.34 7.31
N ASP A 34 -12.30 0.60 7.65
CA ASP A 34 -13.21 0.49 8.79
C ASP A 34 -14.46 -0.36 8.47
N GLY A 35 -15.33 -0.53 9.47
CA GLY A 35 -16.57 -1.30 9.32
C GLY A 35 -17.61 -0.67 8.37
N GLU A 36 -17.45 0.61 8.02
CA GLU A 36 -18.29 1.31 7.03
C GLU A 36 -17.73 1.19 5.60
N GLY A 37 -16.59 0.52 5.43
CA GLY A 37 -15.91 0.36 4.14
C GLY A 37 -15.11 1.59 3.71
N LYS A 38 -14.81 2.52 4.62
CA LYS A 38 -13.97 3.70 4.33
C LYS A 38 -12.53 3.41 4.69
N ILE A 39 -11.60 3.96 3.89
CA ILE A 39 -10.17 3.89 4.20
C ILE A 39 -9.89 4.87 5.34
N SER A 40 -9.56 4.34 6.52
CA SER A 40 -9.19 5.14 7.70
C SER A 40 -7.72 5.55 7.66
N HIS A 41 -6.83 4.68 7.17
CA HIS A 41 -5.40 4.96 7.07
C HIS A 41 -4.76 4.39 5.80
N ILE A 42 -3.73 5.09 5.30
CA ILE A 42 -2.91 4.67 4.17
C ILE A 42 -1.43 4.71 4.58
N VAL A 43 -0.78 3.56 4.60
CA VAL A 43 0.63 3.40 4.97
C VAL A 43 1.47 3.19 3.72
N LYS A 44 2.06 4.27 3.19
CA LYS A 44 2.90 4.22 1.96
C LYS A 44 4.32 3.71 2.21
N LYS A 45 4.87 3.96 3.40
CA LYS A 45 6.20 3.50 3.83
C LYS A 45 6.05 2.38 4.85
N VAL A 46 5.76 1.19 4.33
CA VAL A 46 5.58 0.00 5.16
C VAL A 46 6.92 -0.42 5.75
N ASP A 47 7.00 -0.51 7.08
CA ASP A 47 8.11 -1.20 7.74
C ASP A 47 7.92 -2.70 7.51
N THR A 48 8.72 -3.28 6.60
CA THR A 48 8.58 -4.69 6.26
C THR A 48 8.90 -5.63 7.41
N LYS A 49 9.68 -5.20 8.40
CA LYS A 49 10.04 -6.02 9.56
C LYS A 49 8.96 -5.97 10.64
N ASN A 50 8.33 -4.80 10.81
CA ASN A 50 7.36 -4.55 11.88
C ASN A 50 5.98 -4.18 11.36
N ALA A 51 5.58 -4.72 10.20
CA ALA A 51 4.34 -4.32 9.51
C ALA A 51 3.09 -4.47 10.40
N THR A 52 3.00 -5.56 11.17
CA THR A 52 1.89 -5.81 12.08
C THR A 52 1.84 -4.78 13.22
N GLN A 53 2.99 -4.51 13.86
CA GLN A 53 3.04 -3.53 14.95
C GLN A 53 2.71 -2.13 14.45
N GLN A 54 3.23 -1.74 13.27
CA GLN A 54 2.92 -0.47 12.63
C GLN A 54 1.41 -0.30 12.40
N VAL A 55 0.70 -1.38 12.02
CA VAL A 55 -0.75 -1.34 11.87
C VAL A 55 -1.43 -1.22 13.24
N LEU A 56 -1.05 -2.04 14.23
CA LEU A 56 -1.62 -1.99 15.58
C LEU A 56 -1.49 -0.59 16.22
N ASP A 57 -0.34 0.05 16.07
CA ASP A 57 -0.09 1.40 16.61
C ASP A 57 -1.02 2.45 15.98
N LEU A 58 -1.45 2.24 14.73
CA LEU A 58 -2.37 3.16 14.04
C LEU A 58 -3.82 2.99 14.49
N ILE A 59 -4.25 1.77 14.85
CA ILE A 59 -5.64 1.49 15.24
C ILE A 59 -5.90 1.69 16.74
N ASN A 60 -4.85 1.70 17.56
CA ASN A 60 -4.96 1.82 19.03
C ASN A 60 -4.82 3.27 19.56
N ASN A 61 -4.62 4.25 18.67
CA ASN A 61 -4.63 5.68 18.99
C ASN A 61 -6.01 6.29 18.70
#